data_AF-A0A383E3J5-F1
#
_entry.id   AF-A0A383E3J5-F1
#
_cell.length_a   1.000
_cell.length_b   1.000
_cell.length_c   1.000
_cell.angle_alpha   90.00
_cell.angle_beta   90.00
_cell.angle_gamma   90.00
#
_symmetry.space_group_name_H-M   'P 1'
#
loop_
_entity.id
_entity.type
_entity.pdbx_description
1 polymer ?
#
loop_
_entity_poly.entity_id
_entity_poly.type
_entity_poly.pdbx_seq_one_letter_code
_entity_poly.pdbx_strand_id
1 'polypeptide(L)'
;MTGRRNIFLVLGAFGVLVFGGWSMGAVGLEMLLSSTVDAQSQQDSAVRAPHGMVVSATKIASEAGARVLRAGGNAVDAAIATGFALAVTSPSNGNI
;
A
#
# COMPACT_ATOMS: atom_id res chain seq x y z
N MET A 1 -9.25 -6.92 27.22
CA MET A 1 -9.04 -5.47 27.26
C MET A 1 -8.31 -5.06 25.99
N THR A 2 -9.05 -4.77 24.93
CA THR A 2 -8.52 -4.57 23.58
C THR A 2 -8.42 -3.07 23.31
N GLY A 3 -7.20 -2.54 23.34
CA GLY A 3 -6.93 -1.12 23.12
C GLY A 3 -7.16 -0.72 21.67
N ARG A 4 -8.26 0.01 21.41
CA ARG A 4 -8.48 0.73 20.16
C ARG A 4 -7.47 1.87 20.06
N ARG A 5 -6.56 1.81 19.09
CA ARG A 5 -5.80 2.99 18.63
C ARG A 5 -6.27 3.29 17.21
N ASN A 6 -6.99 4.40 17.08
CA ASN A 6 -7.56 4.90 15.84
C ASN A 6 -6.45 5.15 14.82
N ILE A 7 -6.42 4.35 13.75
CA ILE A 7 -5.59 4.61 12.57
C ILE A 7 -6.51 5.27 11.53
N PHE A 8 -6.22 6.52 11.22
CA PHE A 8 -6.90 7.27 10.17
C PHE A 8 -6.41 6.73 8.82
N LEU A 9 -7.23 5.90 8.17
CA LEU A 9 -7.07 5.61 6.75
C LEU A 9 -7.53 6.85 5.98
N VAL A 10 -6.58 7.53 5.32
CA VAL A 10 -6.89 8.51 4.28
C VAL A 10 -7.49 7.75 3.10
N LEU A 11 -8.81 7.64 3.07
CA LEU A 11 -9.57 7.15 1.92
C LEU A 11 -9.50 8.20 0.81
N GLY A 12 -8.59 7.98 -0.15
CA GLY A 12 -8.61 8.69 -1.42
C GLY A 12 -9.81 8.23 -2.25
N ALA A 13 -10.93 8.95 -2.16
CA ALA A 13 -12.04 8.82 -3.10
C ALA A 13 -11.72 9.67 -4.34
N PHE A 14 -11.10 9.05 -5.35
CA PHE A 14 -10.98 9.63 -6.68
C PHE A 14 -12.20 9.25 -7.52
N GLY A 15 -12.96 10.27 -7.94
CA GLY A 15 -13.60 10.30 -9.25
C GLY A 15 -14.94 9.58 -9.41
N VAL A 16 -16.03 10.35 -9.37
CA VAL A 16 -16.99 10.41 -10.48
C VAL A 16 -17.54 11.84 -10.52
N LEU A 17 -17.01 12.68 -11.41
CA LEU A 17 -17.68 13.91 -11.82
C LEU A 17 -17.86 13.81 -13.33
N VAL A 18 -18.75 12.89 -13.72
CA VAL A 18 -19.21 12.71 -15.10
C VAL A 18 -20.43 13.60 -15.30
N PHE A 19 -20.21 14.64 -16.08
CA PHE A 19 -21.09 15.29 -17.06
C PHE A 19 -22.48 15.78 -16.62
N GLY A 20 -22.63 17.10 -16.65
CA GLY A 20 -23.93 17.74 -16.85
C GLY A 20 -24.48 17.40 -18.23
N GLY A 21 -25.71 16.87 -18.26
CA GLY A 21 -26.53 16.86 -19.47
C GLY A 21 -27.25 15.56 -19.83
N TRP A 22 -27.32 14.53 -18.97
CA TRP A 22 -28.11 13.32 -19.26
C TRP A 22 -29.39 13.25 -18.42
N SER A 23 -30.50 13.05 -19.13
CA SER A 23 -31.88 12.98 -18.65
C SER A 23 -32.02 12.04 -17.43
N MET A 24 -32.55 12.57 -16.32
CA MET A 24 -32.70 11.90 -15.02
C MET A 24 -33.63 10.66 -15.03
N GLY A 25 -34.22 10.29 -16.16
CA GLY A 25 -35.26 9.25 -16.23
C GLY A 25 -34.76 7.80 -16.27
N ALA A 26 -33.53 7.53 -16.73
CA ALA A 26 -33.05 6.16 -16.97
C ALA A 26 -31.99 5.66 -15.98
N VAL A 27 -31.32 6.56 -15.26
CA VAL A 27 -30.19 6.22 -14.36
C VAL A 27 -30.62 5.49 -13.07
N GLY A 28 -31.87 5.63 -12.64
CA GLY A 28 -32.34 5.03 -11.39
C GLY A 28 -32.50 3.51 -11.44
N LEU A 29 -32.77 2.93 -12.62
CA LEU A 29 -33.03 1.50 -12.77
C LEU A 29 -31.74 0.68 -12.90
N GLU A 30 -30.68 1.26 -13.50
CA GLU A 30 -29.38 0.57 -13.63
C GLU A 30 -28.57 0.59 -12.33
N MET A 31 -28.75 1.62 -11.49
CA MET A 31 -28.14 1.68 -10.15
C MET A 31 -28.61 0.55 -9.22
N LEU A 32 -29.84 0.05 -9.41
CA LEU A 32 -30.40 -1.01 -8.58
C LEU A 32 -29.84 -2.40 -8.92
N LEU A 33 -29.31 -2.58 -10.13
CA LEU A 33 -28.77 -3.86 -10.62
C LEU A 33 -27.26 -4.00 -10.39
N SER A 34 -26.55 -2.89 -10.13
CA SER A 34 -25.08 -2.89 -9.98
C SER A 34 -24.60 -2.99 -8.52
N SER A 35 -25.51 -3.13 -7.54
CA SER A 35 -25.19 -3.19 -6.11
C SER A 35 -24.42 -4.44 -5.66
N THR A 36 -24.02 -5.32 -6.59
CA THR A 36 -23.21 -6.51 -6.29
C THR A 36 -21.83 -6.44 -6.95
N VAL A 37 -21.26 -5.24 -7.13
CA VAL A 37 -19.79 -5.17 -7.06
C VAL A 37 -19.44 -5.54 -5.64
N ASP A 38 -19.27 -6.85 -5.44
CA ASP A 38 -18.72 -7.44 -4.24
C ASP A 38 -17.40 -6.72 -3.99
N ALA A 39 -17.44 -5.74 -3.10
CA ALA A 39 -16.27 -5.24 -2.41
C ALA A 39 -15.78 -6.38 -1.50
N GLN A 40 -15.30 -7.47 -2.12
CA GLN A 40 -14.42 -8.42 -1.49
C GLN A 40 -13.14 -7.64 -1.19
N SER A 41 -13.14 -6.97 -0.04
CA SER A 41 -11.92 -6.65 0.64
C SER A 41 -11.20 -7.98 0.84
N GLN A 42 -10.27 -8.31 -0.06
CA GLN A 42 -9.26 -9.31 0.21
C GLN A 42 -8.52 -8.78 1.44
N GLN A 43 -8.93 -9.25 2.62
CA GLN A 43 -8.19 -9.07 3.86
C GLN A 43 -6.93 -9.91 3.73
N ASP A 44 -5.98 -9.44 2.93
CA ASP A 44 -4.66 -10.04 2.90
C ASP A 44 -4.08 -9.89 4.30
N SER A 45 -3.72 -11.01 4.91
CA SER A 45 -3.27 -11.04 6.28
C SER A 45 -2.01 -10.19 6.41
N ALA A 46 -2.09 -9.09 7.16
CA ALA A 46 -0.97 -8.20 7.35
C ALA A 46 0.24 -8.96 7.95
N VAL A 47 1.40 -8.86 7.28
CA VAL A 47 2.64 -9.46 7.75
C VAL A 47 3.01 -8.88 9.12
N ARG A 48 3.39 -9.74 10.07
CA ARG A 48 3.81 -9.35 11.42
C ARG A 48 5.30 -9.63 11.59
N ALA A 49 6.02 -8.65 12.14
CA ALA A 49 7.44 -8.79 12.47
C ALA A 49 7.74 -8.09 13.81
N PRO A 50 7.93 -8.83 14.91
CA PRO A 50 8.04 -8.26 16.25
C PRO A 50 9.32 -7.47 16.52
N HIS A 51 10.38 -7.69 15.72
CA HIS A 51 11.70 -7.08 15.93
C HIS A 51 12.08 -6.02 14.90
N GLY A 52 11.39 -5.97 13.76
CA GLY A 52 11.69 -5.04 12.68
C GLY A 52 11.23 -5.55 11.32
N MET A 53 10.87 -4.62 10.43
CA MET A 53 10.41 -4.92 9.07
C MET A 53 11.02 -3.92 8.09
N VAL A 54 11.39 -4.42 6.92
CA VAL A 54 11.82 -3.60 5.77
C VAL A 54 10.92 -3.94 4.60
N VAL A 55 10.35 -2.92 3.97
CA VAL A 55 9.46 -3.04 2.80
C VAL A 55 10.03 -2.18 1.68
N SER A 56 10.13 -2.73 0.48
CA SER A 56 10.57 -2.00 -0.70
C SER A 56 9.99 -2.62 -1.98
N ALA A 57 10.17 -1.94 -3.11
CA ALA A 57 9.65 -2.37 -4.41
C ALA A 57 10.24 -3.70 -4.91
N THR A 58 11.41 -4.12 -4.39
CA THR A 58 12.06 -5.36 -4.81
C THR A 58 12.34 -6.27 -3.60
N LYS A 59 12.30 -7.58 -3.83
CA LYS A 59 12.63 -8.57 -2.79
C LYS A 59 14.06 -8.41 -2.30
N ILE A 60 15.01 -8.20 -3.22
CA ILE A 60 16.43 -8.09 -2.94
C ILE A 60 16.74 -6.86 -2.06
N ALA A 61 16.12 -5.71 -2.33
CA ALA A 61 16.35 -4.51 -1.53
C ALA A 61 15.73 -4.61 -0.13
N SER A 62 14.57 -5.28 0.00
CA SER A 62 13.96 -5.58 1.29
C SER A 62 14.85 -6.53 2.10
N GLU A 63 15.41 -7.55 1.46
CA GLU A 63 16.34 -8.48 2.10
C GLU A 63 17.65 -7.82 2.51
N ALA A 64 18.17 -6.87 1.72
CA ALA A 64 19.40 -6.13 2.05
C ALA A 64 19.23 -5.35 3.36
N GLY A 65 18.19 -4.52 3.48
CA GLY A 65 17.91 -3.80 4.72
C GLY A 65 17.61 -4.74 5.89
N ALA A 66 16.86 -5.82 5.65
CA ALA A 66 16.58 -6.81 6.69
C ALA A 66 17.85 -7.51 7.20
N ARG A 67 18.86 -7.75 6.35
CA ARG A 67 20.17 -8.27 6.78
C ARG A 67 20.89 -7.28 7.69
N VAL A 68 20.83 -5.98 7.40
CA VAL A 68 21.43 -4.94 8.26
C VAL A 68 20.75 -4.88 9.63
N LEU A 69 19.41 -4.92 9.68
CA LEU A 69 18.69 -5.01 10.96
C LEU A 69 19.08 -6.27 11.75
N ARG A 70 19.17 -7.43 11.09
CA ARG A 70 19.61 -8.69 11.73
C ARG A 70 21.06 -8.63 12.22
N ALA A 71 21.91 -7.85 11.57
CA ALA A 71 23.29 -7.63 11.98
C ALA A 71 23.42 -6.64 13.16
N GLY A 72 22.31 -6.10 13.68
CA GLY A 72 22.30 -5.15 14.78
C GLY A 72 22.39 -3.68 14.35
N GLY A 73 22.29 -3.39 13.04
CA GLY A 73 22.17 -2.03 12.53
C GLY A 73 20.83 -1.39 12.92
N ASN A 74 20.81 -0.07 12.98
CA ASN A 74 19.60 0.67 13.30
C ASN A 74 18.68 0.84 12.06
N ALA A 75 17.54 1.50 12.24
CA ALA A 75 16.59 1.75 11.15
C ALA A 75 17.17 2.61 10.01
N VAL A 76 18.07 3.54 10.32
CA VAL A 76 18.75 4.40 9.33
C VAL A 76 19.75 3.58 8.51
N ASP A 77 20.56 2.74 9.15
CA ASP A 77 21.52 1.85 8.46
C ASP A 77 20.78 0.92 7.49
N ALA A 78 19.66 0.37 7.94
CA ALA A 78 18.80 -0.49 7.11
C ALA A 78 18.19 0.27 5.92
N ALA A 79 17.74 1.51 6.13
CA ALA A 79 17.20 2.35 5.06
C ALA A 79 18.26 2.69 4.00
N ILE A 80 19.49 3.02 4.43
CA ILE A 80 20.63 3.29 3.53
C ILE A 80 20.94 2.05 2.67
N ALA A 81 21.05 0.88 3.29
CA ALA A 81 21.31 -0.36 2.56
C ALA A 81 20.19 -0.73 1.58
N THR A 82 18.93 -0.53 1.96
CA THR A 82 17.78 -0.71 1.06
C THR A 82 17.79 0.29 -0.09
N GLY A 83 18.14 1.56 0.15
CA GLY A 83 18.24 2.59 -0.87
C GLY A 83 19.30 2.25 -1.94
N PHE A 84 20.52 1.89 -1.50
CA PHE A 84 21.57 1.45 -2.43
C PHE A 84 21.18 0.19 -3.22
N ALA A 85 20.49 -0.77 -2.57
CA ALA A 85 20.01 -1.95 -3.27
C ALA A 85 18.89 -1.61 -4.28
N LEU A 86 18.02 -0.63 -3.99
CA LEU A 86 17.01 -0.15 -4.94
C LEU A 86 17.64 0.53 -6.15
N ALA A 87 18.71 1.32 -5.96
CA ALA A 87 19.44 1.95 -7.06
C ALA A 87 19.93 0.96 -8.12
N VAL A 88 20.22 -0.28 -7.72
CA VAL A 88 20.65 -1.36 -8.63
C VAL A 88 19.48 -2.22 -9.12
N THR A 89 18.54 -2.55 -8.23
CA THR A 89 17.51 -3.55 -8.52
C THR A 89 16.21 -2.95 -9.09
N SER A 90 16.03 -1.64 -8.99
CA SER A 90 14.86 -0.92 -9.47
C SER A 90 15.29 0.29 -10.31
N PRO A 91 15.75 0.07 -11.57
CA PRO A 91 16.29 1.16 -12.41
C PRO A 91 15.27 2.26 -12.74
N SER A 92 13.97 2.00 -12.58
CA SER A 92 12.91 2.99 -12.79
C SER A 92 12.73 3.97 -11.62
N ASN A 93 13.20 3.64 -10.41
CA ASN A 93 12.86 4.38 -9.18
C ASN A 93 14.03 4.53 -8.19
N GLY A 94 15.03 3.67 -8.26
CA GLY A 94 16.25 3.75 -7.47
C GLY A 94 17.23 4.71 -8.13
N ASN A 95 17.70 5.70 -7.39
CA ASN A 95 18.70 6.67 -7.83
C ASN A 95 19.89 6.72 -6.87
N ILE A 96 20.99 7.30 -7.34
CA ILE A 96 22.21 7.65 -6.61
C ILE A 96 22.60 9.08 -6.95
#